data_AF-A0A936MEB5-F1
#
_entry.id   AF-A0A936MEB5-F1
#
_cell.length_a   1.000
_cell.length_b   1.000
_cell.length_c   1.000
_cell.angle_alpha   90.00
_cell.angle_beta   90.00
_cell.angle_gamma   90.00
#
_symmetry.space_group_name_H-M   'P 1'
#
loop_
_entity.id
_entity.type
_entity.pdbx_description
1 polymer ?
#
loop_
_entity_poly.entity_id
_entity_poly.type
_entity_poly.pdbx_seq_one_letter_code
_entity_poly.pdbx_strand_id
1 'polypeptide(L)'
;MTTLGEQLQNRIRVSEKVIASARTHGPKIAAILADYAVTIEGPGTPATAEAFKAVIYAAANGLEHATKGMRETEHTVAAEKADDVPVRQKREEACSEVGGLLVRLRSAVEDHLGAEGVRTYGLASEGTRVPRKVLEYAQNVVQLLEKAPVKIASPFGGSFDSAVAAATLSAKAAILAGFIVDDDREARELEDAYALRDRAVAAWSDAYQGAAAMLEGLYRRAGWKELAEKVRPTLRKVRGEEVGDDIEGAPPEGG
;
A
#
# COMPACT_ATOMS: atom_id res chain seq x y z
N MET A 1 -9.41 6.48 11.41
CA MET A 1 -8.84 6.11 10.10
C MET A 1 -7.56 6.90 9.92
N THR A 2 -6.56 6.38 9.21
CA THR A 2 -5.37 7.18 8.88
C THR A 2 -5.79 8.37 8.00
N THR A 3 -5.17 9.52 8.20
CA THR A 3 -5.41 10.76 7.43
C THR A 3 -5.35 10.52 5.90
N LEU A 4 -4.53 9.57 5.47
CA LEU A 4 -4.39 9.18 4.07
C LEU A 4 -5.65 8.49 3.51
N GLY A 5 -6.29 7.61 4.29
CA GLY A 5 -7.51 6.91 3.88
C GLY A 5 -8.69 7.87 3.75
N GLU A 6 -8.79 8.86 4.63
CA GLU A 6 -9.80 9.92 4.55
C GLU A 6 -9.60 10.81 3.31
N GLN A 7 -8.35 11.19 3.01
CA GLN A 7 -8.04 11.95 1.79
C GLN A 7 -8.46 11.20 0.52
N LEU A 8 -8.19 9.90 0.43
CA LEU A 8 -8.56 9.09 -0.73
C LEU A 8 -10.08 8.98 -0.88
N GLN A 9 -10.81 8.80 0.22
CA GLN A 9 -12.28 8.80 0.21
C GLN A 9 -12.87 10.16 -0.19
N ASN A 10 -12.23 11.27 0.19
CA ASN A 10 -12.65 12.60 -0.22
C ASN A 10 -12.45 12.80 -1.73
N ARG A 11 -11.29 12.38 -2.25
CA ARG A 11 -11.00 12.39 -3.70
C ARG A 11 -12.03 11.61 -4.50
N ILE A 12 -12.37 10.39 -4.06
CA ILE A 12 -13.43 9.57 -4.66
C ILE A 12 -14.77 10.32 -4.67
N ARG A 13 -15.21 10.84 -3.53
CA ARG A 13 -16.49 11.56 -3.42
C ARG A 13 -16.56 12.78 -4.33
N VAL A 14 -15.47 13.55 -4.41
CA VAL A 14 -15.39 14.71 -5.31
C VAL A 14 -15.47 14.27 -6.78
N SER A 15 -14.78 13.19 -7.16
CA SER A 15 -14.85 12.66 -8.52
C SER A 15 -16.25 12.18 -8.89
N GLU A 16 -16.91 11.41 -8.00
CA GLU A 16 -18.27 10.90 -8.20
C GLU A 16 -19.26 12.06 -8.43
N LYS A 17 -19.09 13.17 -7.72
CA LYS A 17 -19.92 14.38 -7.90
C LYS A 17 -19.70 15.04 -9.26
N VAL A 18 -18.46 15.20 -9.71
CA VAL A 18 -18.16 15.74 -11.05
C VAL A 18 -18.71 14.84 -12.15
N ILE A 19 -18.55 13.52 -12.01
CA ILE A 19 -19.09 12.51 -12.94
C ILE A 19 -20.62 12.58 -12.99
N ALA A 20 -21.27 12.63 -11.82
CA ALA A 20 -22.72 12.74 -11.72
C ALA A 20 -23.21 14.04 -12.37
N SER A 21 -22.56 15.17 -12.11
CA SER A 21 -22.89 16.45 -12.75
C SER A 21 -22.79 16.37 -14.27
N ALA A 22 -21.72 15.78 -14.81
CA ALA A 22 -21.53 15.60 -16.24
C ALA A 22 -22.63 14.73 -16.87
N ARG A 23 -23.04 13.64 -16.20
CA ARG A 23 -24.10 12.74 -16.68
C ARG A 23 -25.49 13.36 -16.60
N THR A 24 -25.79 14.09 -15.52
CA THR A 24 -27.10 14.69 -15.29
C THR A 24 -27.34 15.91 -16.17
N HIS A 25 -26.37 16.83 -16.23
CA HIS A 25 -26.53 18.11 -16.93
C HIS A 25 -25.94 18.12 -18.34
N GLY A 26 -25.10 17.13 -18.68
CA GLY A 26 -24.39 17.04 -19.96
C GLY A 26 -25.30 17.19 -21.19
N PRO A 27 -26.42 16.47 -21.30
CA PRO A 27 -27.31 16.59 -22.47
C PRO A 27 -27.86 18.01 -22.66
N LYS A 28 -28.28 18.68 -21.58
CA LYS A 28 -28.84 20.04 -21.64
C LYS A 28 -27.76 21.07 -21.98
N ILE A 29 -26.57 20.92 -21.41
CA ILE A 29 -25.43 21.78 -21.68
C ILE A 29 -24.96 21.61 -23.13
N ALA A 30 -24.89 20.38 -23.62
CA ALA A 30 -24.52 20.08 -24.99
C ALA A 30 -25.49 20.70 -26.01
N ALA A 31 -26.80 20.67 -25.74
CA ALA A 31 -27.80 21.34 -26.57
C ALA A 31 -27.58 22.86 -26.66
N ILE A 32 -27.41 23.52 -25.50
CA ILE A 32 -27.15 24.98 -25.44
C ILE A 32 -25.88 25.35 -26.21
N LEU A 33 -24.81 24.55 -26.07
CA LEU A 33 -23.55 24.80 -26.77
C LEU A 33 -23.69 24.61 -28.29
N ALA A 34 -24.49 23.65 -28.74
CA ALA A 34 -24.76 23.43 -30.14
C ALA A 34 -25.58 24.58 -30.76
N ASP A 35 -26.62 25.06 -30.06
CA ASP A 35 -27.40 26.22 -30.51
C ASP A 35 -26.52 27.48 -30.62
N TYR A 36 -25.62 27.65 -29.65
CA TYR A 36 -24.62 28.71 -29.70
C TYR A 36 -23.67 28.56 -30.92
N ALA A 37 -23.19 27.35 -31.20
CA ALA A 37 -22.33 27.09 -32.36
C ALA A 37 -23.05 27.39 -33.68
N VAL A 38 -24.31 26.99 -33.82
CA VAL A 38 -25.14 27.31 -35.01
C VAL A 38 -25.28 28.82 -35.19
N THR A 39 -25.39 29.58 -34.10
CA THR A 39 -25.49 31.06 -34.16
C THR A 39 -24.21 31.70 -34.71
N ILE A 40 -23.04 31.13 -34.44
CA ILE A 40 -21.74 31.69 -34.83
C ILE A 40 -21.25 31.16 -36.18
N GLU A 41 -21.41 29.87 -36.43
CA GLU A 41 -20.82 29.15 -37.56
C GLU A 41 -21.87 28.77 -38.63
N GLY A 42 -23.16 28.91 -38.30
CA GLY A 42 -24.28 28.53 -39.16
C GLY A 42 -24.73 27.06 -39.02
N PRO A 43 -25.82 26.65 -39.70
CA PRO A 43 -26.43 25.33 -39.54
C PRO A 43 -25.56 24.13 -39.97
N GLY A 44 -24.50 24.37 -40.74
CA GLY A 44 -23.58 23.34 -41.23
C GLY A 44 -22.43 23.02 -40.27
N THR A 45 -22.41 23.59 -39.05
CA THR A 45 -21.33 23.35 -38.09
C THR A 45 -21.22 21.88 -37.67
N PRO A 46 -19.99 21.33 -37.56
CA PRO A 46 -19.79 19.99 -36.99
C PRO A 46 -19.98 19.96 -35.47
N ALA A 47 -20.07 21.12 -34.79
CA ALA A 47 -20.23 21.25 -33.35
C ALA A 47 -21.68 20.99 -32.89
N THR A 48 -22.16 19.76 -33.14
CA THR A 48 -23.52 19.33 -32.81
C THR A 48 -23.69 19.02 -31.32
N ALA A 49 -24.93 18.90 -30.86
CA ALA A 49 -25.23 18.50 -29.49
C ALA A 49 -24.64 17.13 -29.15
N GLU A 50 -24.67 16.17 -30.09
CA GLU A 50 -24.05 14.86 -29.86
C GLU A 50 -22.52 14.94 -29.80
N ALA A 51 -21.88 15.84 -30.56
CA ALA A 51 -20.44 16.07 -30.47
C ALA A 51 -20.04 16.63 -29.09
N PHE A 52 -20.73 17.66 -28.60
CA PHE A 52 -20.48 18.20 -27.26
C PHE A 52 -20.74 17.19 -26.15
N LYS A 53 -21.85 16.44 -26.25
CA LYS A 53 -22.19 15.39 -25.29
C LYS A 53 -21.13 14.29 -25.27
N ALA A 54 -20.62 13.87 -26.43
CA ALA A 54 -19.53 12.89 -26.51
C ALA A 54 -18.28 13.38 -25.77
N VAL A 55 -17.90 14.65 -25.92
CA VAL A 55 -16.76 15.25 -25.20
C VAL A 55 -16.99 15.29 -23.69
N ILE A 56 -18.17 15.74 -23.24
CA ILE A 56 -18.54 15.79 -21.82
C ILE A 56 -18.48 14.38 -21.19
N TYR A 57 -19.03 13.39 -21.89
CA TYR A 57 -19.06 12.01 -21.40
C TYR A 57 -17.67 11.35 -21.46
N ALA A 58 -16.85 11.67 -22.46
CA ALA A 58 -15.47 11.20 -22.51
C ALA A 58 -14.67 11.69 -21.29
N ALA A 59 -14.83 12.96 -20.90
CA ALA A 59 -14.22 13.51 -19.68
C ALA A 59 -14.70 12.79 -18.41
N ALA A 60 -16.01 12.57 -18.29
CA ALA A 60 -16.59 11.86 -17.15
C ALA A 60 -16.12 10.40 -17.06
N ASN A 61 -16.09 9.69 -18.19
CA ASN A 61 -15.65 8.29 -18.27
C ASN A 61 -14.16 8.14 -17.97
N GLY A 62 -13.32 9.07 -18.44
CA GLY A 62 -11.90 9.11 -18.10
C GLY A 62 -11.66 9.30 -16.61
N LEU A 63 -12.40 10.21 -15.97
CA LEU A 63 -12.34 10.43 -14.53
C LEU A 63 -12.86 9.20 -13.75
N GLU A 64 -13.95 8.58 -14.19
CA GLU A 64 -14.49 7.36 -13.57
C GLU A 64 -13.48 6.21 -13.63
N HIS A 65 -12.85 6.01 -14.79
CA HIS A 65 -11.81 4.99 -14.97
C HIS A 65 -10.62 5.21 -14.04
N ALA A 66 -10.08 6.44 -13.97
CA ALA A 66 -8.98 6.76 -13.07
C ALA A 66 -9.36 6.62 -11.59
N THR A 67 -10.58 7.02 -11.23
CA THR A 67 -11.11 6.89 -9.85
C THR A 67 -11.23 5.41 -9.44
N LYS A 68 -11.69 4.55 -10.36
CA LYS A 68 -11.74 3.11 -10.13
C LYS A 68 -10.33 2.52 -9.94
N GLY A 69 -9.37 2.85 -10.80
CA GLY A 69 -7.99 2.38 -10.66
C GLY A 69 -7.32 2.82 -9.36
N MET A 70 -7.55 4.06 -8.92
CA MET A 70 -7.09 4.54 -7.61
C MET A 70 -7.71 3.74 -6.44
N ARG A 71 -9.01 3.41 -6.51
CA ARG A 71 -9.69 2.61 -5.49
C ARG A 71 -9.14 1.17 -5.43
N GLU A 72 -8.96 0.54 -6.58
CA GLU A 72 -8.44 -0.83 -6.68
C GLU A 72 -7.03 -0.96 -6.10
N THR A 73 -6.15 -0.02 -6.42
CA THR A 73 -4.77 -0.02 -5.90
C THR A 73 -4.69 0.22 -4.40
N GLU A 74 -5.58 1.05 -3.82
CA GLU A 74 -5.68 1.19 -2.36
C GLU A 74 -6.18 -0.11 -1.69
N HIS A 75 -7.10 -0.82 -2.33
CA HIS A 75 -7.52 -2.14 -1.84
C HIS A 75 -6.38 -3.15 -1.86
N THR A 76 -5.53 -3.15 -2.90
CA THR A 76 -4.32 -3.98 -2.94
C THR A 76 -3.40 -3.65 -1.77
N VAL A 77 -3.06 -2.37 -1.55
CA VAL A 77 -2.22 -1.96 -0.40
C VAL A 77 -2.81 -2.40 0.94
N ALA A 78 -4.14 -2.32 1.10
CA ALA A 78 -4.80 -2.78 2.31
C ALA A 78 -4.73 -4.30 2.49
N ALA A 79 -4.80 -5.06 1.40
CA ALA A 79 -4.66 -6.52 1.41
C ALA A 79 -3.23 -6.94 1.80
N GLU A 80 -2.21 -6.39 1.14
CA GLU A 80 -0.79 -6.69 1.45
C GLU A 80 -0.48 -6.46 2.94
N LYS A 81 -0.94 -5.33 3.50
CA LYS A 81 -0.77 -5.02 4.93
C LYS A 81 -1.43 -6.01 5.88
N ALA A 82 -2.55 -6.59 5.47
CA ALA A 82 -3.26 -7.57 6.29
C ALA A 82 -2.49 -8.89 6.33
N ASP A 83 -1.87 -9.26 5.21
CA ASP A 83 -1.11 -10.51 5.04
C ASP A 83 0.28 -10.46 5.70
N ASP A 84 0.86 -9.26 5.85
CA ASP A 84 2.13 -9.03 6.57
C ASP A 84 2.12 -9.47 8.05
N VAL A 85 0.96 -9.41 8.72
CA VAL A 85 0.89 -9.58 10.18
C VAL A 85 1.25 -11.03 10.60
N PRO A 86 0.63 -12.07 10.01
CA PRO A 86 1.01 -13.46 10.28
C PRO A 86 2.48 -13.78 10.01
N VAL A 87 3.08 -13.24 8.95
CA VAL A 87 4.49 -13.51 8.60
C VAL A 87 5.43 -12.93 9.66
N ARG A 88 5.19 -11.68 10.08
CA ARG A 88 5.96 -11.04 11.16
C ARG A 88 5.85 -11.79 12.49
N GLN A 89 4.66 -12.27 12.83
CA GLN A 89 4.43 -13.08 14.03
C GLN A 89 5.23 -14.39 13.99
N LYS A 90 5.15 -15.15 12.89
CA LYS A 90 5.92 -16.39 12.72
C LYS A 90 7.43 -16.16 12.81
N ARG A 91 7.93 -15.08 12.23
CA ARG A 91 9.33 -14.67 12.32
C ARG A 91 9.74 -14.35 13.76
N GLU A 92 8.89 -13.63 14.50
CA GLU A 92 9.14 -13.29 15.92
C GLU A 92 9.12 -14.52 16.83
N GLU A 93 8.17 -15.43 16.62
CA GLU A 93 8.09 -16.72 17.31
C GLU A 93 9.36 -17.54 17.07
N ALA A 94 9.76 -17.71 15.80
CA ALA A 94 10.98 -18.44 15.45
C ALA A 94 12.25 -17.76 16.02
N CYS A 95 12.30 -16.42 16.04
CA CYS A 95 13.39 -15.67 16.64
C CYS A 95 13.49 -15.95 18.14
N SER A 96 12.36 -15.93 18.84
CA SER A 96 12.28 -16.27 20.26
C SER A 96 12.66 -17.72 20.54
N GLU A 97 12.24 -18.66 19.69
CA GLU A 97 12.63 -20.08 19.80
C GLU A 97 14.14 -20.28 19.69
N VAL A 98 14.78 -19.68 18.68
CA VAL A 98 16.23 -19.77 18.47
C VAL A 98 16.98 -19.09 19.62
N GLY A 99 16.54 -17.89 20.02
CA GLY A 99 17.13 -17.18 21.17
C GLY A 99 17.04 -17.99 22.46
N GLY A 100 15.88 -18.58 22.76
CA GLY A 100 15.69 -19.46 23.91
C GLY A 100 16.50 -20.76 23.83
N LEU A 101 16.75 -21.29 22.63
CA LEU A 101 17.61 -22.45 22.43
C LEU A 101 19.08 -22.11 22.70
N LEU A 102 19.56 -20.95 22.24
CA LEU A 102 20.91 -20.46 22.51
C LEU A 102 21.18 -20.27 24.01
N VAL A 103 20.21 -19.73 24.76
CA VAL A 103 20.32 -19.59 26.22
C VAL A 103 20.41 -20.97 26.89
N ARG A 104 19.54 -21.92 26.51
CA ARG A 104 19.58 -23.29 27.05
C ARG A 104 20.88 -24.01 26.70
N LEU A 105 21.37 -23.83 25.48
CA LEU A 105 22.65 -24.37 25.04
C LEU A 105 23.81 -23.80 25.85
N ARG A 106 23.83 -22.49 26.10
CA ARG A 106 24.83 -21.85 26.98
C ARG A 106 24.86 -22.49 28.35
N SER A 107 23.71 -22.66 29.01
CA SER A 107 23.63 -23.32 30.32
C SER A 107 24.13 -24.77 30.26
N ALA A 108 23.70 -25.55 29.26
CA ALA A 108 24.16 -26.93 29.13
C ALA A 108 25.68 -27.05 28.90
N VAL A 109 26.26 -26.14 28.09
CA VAL A 109 27.71 -26.07 27.85
C VAL A 109 28.43 -25.65 29.13
N GLU A 110 27.92 -24.64 29.85
CA GLU A 110 28.51 -24.18 31.11
C GLU A 110 28.52 -25.31 32.16
N ASP A 111 27.44 -26.09 32.26
CA ASP A 111 27.31 -27.21 33.20
C ASP A 111 28.28 -28.36 32.90
N HIS A 112 28.55 -28.67 31.61
CA HIS A 112 29.37 -29.83 31.22
C HIS A 112 30.83 -29.50 30.92
N LEU A 113 31.11 -28.28 30.44
CA LEU A 113 32.41 -27.85 29.91
C LEU A 113 32.97 -26.61 30.61
N GLY A 114 32.19 -25.99 31.50
CA GLY A 114 32.57 -24.79 32.22
C GLY A 114 32.72 -23.55 31.33
N ALA A 115 33.29 -22.50 31.91
CA ALA A 115 33.45 -21.20 31.25
C ALA A 115 34.40 -21.21 30.04
N GLU A 116 35.31 -22.19 29.94
CA GLU A 116 36.13 -22.39 28.73
C GLU A 116 35.26 -22.89 27.58
N GLY A 117 34.39 -23.90 27.80
CA GLY A 117 33.48 -24.39 26.76
C GLY A 117 32.52 -23.32 26.22
N VAL A 118 32.00 -22.47 27.12
CA VAL A 118 31.16 -21.32 26.73
C VAL A 118 31.93 -20.38 25.78
N ARG A 119 33.21 -20.12 26.05
CA ARG A 119 34.07 -19.31 25.17
C ARG A 119 34.39 -20.03 23.86
N THR A 120 34.72 -21.32 23.91
CA THR A 120 35.03 -22.15 22.73
C THR A 120 33.88 -22.12 21.72
N TYR A 121 32.63 -22.20 22.17
CA TYR A 121 31.46 -22.17 21.30
C TYR A 121 30.88 -20.76 21.07
N GLY A 122 31.56 -19.71 21.52
CA GLY A 122 31.14 -18.32 21.28
C GLY A 122 29.87 -17.91 22.04
N LEU A 123 29.48 -18.64 23.09
CA LEU A 123 28.22 -18.46 23.82
C LEU A 123 28.26 -17.33 24.88
N ALA A 124 29.30 -16.49 24.86
CA ALA A 124 29.51 -15.42 25.84
C ALA A 124 28.76 -14.11 25.52
N SER A 125 28.13 -14.01 24.34
CA SER A 125 27.46 -12.78 23.92
C SER A 125 26.12 -12.56 24.63
N GLU A 126 25.78 -11.29 24.89
CA GLU A 126 24.46 -10.90 25.39
C GLU A 126 23.39 -11.13 24.30
N GLY A 127 22.25 -11.68 24.72
CA GLY A 127 21.17 -12.03 23.80
C GLY A 127 20.59 -10.83 23.07
N THR A 128 20.67 -10.82 21.74
CA THR A 128 19.96 -9.90 20.86
C THR A 128 18.55 -10.40 20.57
N ARG A 129 17.61 -9.49 20.30
CA ARG A 129 16.23 -9.81 19.83
C ARG A 129 16.02 -9.50 18.35
N VAL A 130 17.04 -8.99 17.67
CA VAL A 130 16.96 -8.67 16.24
C VAL A 130 17.08 -9.97 15.44
N PRO A 131 16.07 -10.38 14.65
CA PRO A 131 16.02 -11.71 14.00
C PRO A 131 17.28 -12.07 13.21
N ARG A 132 17.80 -11.15 12.38
CA ARG A 132 19.03 -11.38 11.61
C ARG A 132 20.26 -11.59 12.49
N LYS A 133 20.40 -10.80 13.56
CA LYS A 133 21.52 -10.96 14.50
C LYS A 133 21.42 -12.26 15.29
N VAL A 134 20.20 -12.70 15.64
CA VAL A 134 19.97 -14.01 16.28
C VAL A 134 20.36 -15.14 15.33
N LEU A 135 19.97 -15.05 14.05
CA LEU A 135 20.33 -16.03 13.03
C LEU A 135 21.85 -16.12 12.82
N GLU A 136 22.52 -14.98 12.61
CA GLU A 136 23.97 -14.92 12.46
C GLU A 136 24.69 -15.53 13.67
N TYR A 137 24.21 -15.21 14.88
CA TYR A 137 24.77 -15.77 16.11
C TYR A 137 24.56 -17.29 16.18
N ALA A 138 23.36 -17.78 15.89
CA ALA A 138 23.08 -19.21 15.87
C ALA A 138 23.94 -19.98 14.86
N GLN A 139 24.11 -19.44 13.65
CA GLN A 139 24.95 -20.04 12.62
C GLN A 139 26.42 -20.09 13.05
N ASN A 140 26.94 -19.04 13.66
CA ASN A 140 28.30 -19.03 14.19
C ASN A 140 28.49 -20.09 15.29
N VAL A 141 27.53 -20.23 16.22
CA VAL A 141 27.57 -21.26 17.27
C VAL A 141 27.53 -22.66 16.67
N VAL A 142 26.67 -22.92 15.67
CA VAL A 142 26.62 -24.21 14.95
C VAL A 142 27.99 -24.53 14.35
N GLN A 143 28.61 -23.58 13.63
CA GLN A 143 29.94 -23.79 13.05
C GLN A 143 31.00 -24.12 14.11
N LEU A 144 30.94 -23.51 15.29
CA LEU A 144 31.89 -23.78 16.38
C LEU A 144 31.65 -25.15 17.03
N LEU A 145 30.38 -25.54 17.23
CA LEU A 145 30.01 -26.88 17.73
C LEU A 145 30.46 -28.00 16.79
N GLU A 146 30.41 -27.76 15.47
CA GLU A 146 30.88 -28.69 14.44
C GLU A 146 32.41 -28.74 14.35
N LYS A 147 33.10 -27.61 14.54
CA LYS A 147 34.58 -27.53 14.52
C LYS A 147 35.24 -28.18 15.72
N ALA A 148 34.59 -28.14 16.89
CA ALA A 148 35.10 -28.72 18.13
C ALA A 148 34.08 -29.73 18.72
N PRO A 149 33.91 -30.90 18.09
CA PRO A 149 32.89 -31.86 18.49
C PRO A 149 33.24 -32.51 19.84
N VAL A 150 32.26 -32.57 20.74
CA VAL A 150 32.42 -33.15 22.07
C VAL A 150 31.19 -33.97 22.45
N LYS A 151 31.43 -35.10 23.11
CA LYS A 151 30.41 -35.92 23.73
C LYS A 151 30.80 -36.26 25.16
N ILE A 152 30.00 -35.81 26.12
CA ILE A 152 30.24 -36.01 27.55
C ILE A 152 29.01 -36.66 28.17
N ALA A 153 29.25 -37.68 29.00
CA ALA A 153 28.25 -38.26 29.88
C ALA A 153 28.62 -37.90 31.33
N SER A 154 27.67 -37.35 32.07
CA SER A 154 27.84 -37.03 33.49
C SER A 154 27.63 -38.28 34.35
N PRO A 155 28.49 -38.55 35.35
CA PRO A 155 28.31 -39.65 36.29
C PRO A 155 27.08 -39.48 37.19
N PHE A 156 26.51 -38.26 37.28
CA PHE A 156 25.33 -37.94 38.09
C PHE A 156 24.04 -37.85 37.25
N GLY A 157 24.08 -38.29 36.00
CA GLY A 157 22.98 -38.15 35.04
C GLY A 157 23.12 -36.90 34.18
N GLY A 158 22.64 -36.99 32.93
CA GLY A 158 22.82 -35.95 31.90
C GLY A 158 23.95 -36.26 30.92
N SER A 159 23.77 -35.84 29.68
CA SER A 159 24.80 -35.92 28.64
C SER A 159 24.73 -34.69 27.74
N PHE A 160 25.88 -34.30 27.23
CA PHE A 160 26.00 -33.27 26.22
C PHE A 160 26.65 -33.87 24.97
N ASP A 161 26.00 -33.66 23.83
CA ASP A 161 26.49 -34.07 22.52
C ASP A 161 26.42 -32.85 21.61
N SER A 162 27.59 -32.30 21.27
CA SER A 162 27.67 -31.07 20.48
C SER A 162 27.13 -31.25 19.07
N ALA A 163 27.16 -32.47 18.51
CA ALA A 163 26.62 -32.76 17.19
C ALA A 163 25.09 -32.73 17.22
N VAL A 164 24.47 -33.27 18.27
CA VAL A 164 23.01 -33.19 18.47
C VAL A 164 22.57 -31.74 18.71
N ALA A 165 23.33 -30.98 19.50
CA ALA A 165 23.09 -29.56 19.72
C ALA A 165 23.20 -28.74 18.43
N ALA A 166 24.25 -28.97 17.63
CA ALA A 166 24.45 -28.32 16.34
C ALA A 166 23.30 -28.62 15.37
N ALA A 167 22.90 -29.89 15.23
CA ALA A 167 21.80 -30.29 14.37
C ALA A 167 20.47 -29.64 14.80
N THR A 168 20.18 -29.62 16.10
CA THR A 168 18.95 -29.04 16.65
C THR A 168 18.91 -27.51 16.43
N LEU A 169 20.01 -26.81 16.72
CA LEU A 169 20.11 -25.37 16.52
C LEU A 169 20.08 -25.01 15.03
N SER A 170 20.77 -25.77 14.18
CA SER A 170 20.78 -25.59 12.73
C SER A 170 19.37 -25.72 12.12
N ALA A 171 18.62 -26.74 12.53
CA ALA A 171 17.24 -26.93 12.06
C ALA A 171 16.33 -25.74 12.42
N LYS A 172 16.43 -25.22 13.65
CA LYS A 172 15.65 -24.04 14.08
C LYS A 172 16.12 -22.75 13.43
N ALA A 173 17.43 -22.56 13.25
CA ALA A 173 18.00 -21.43 12.53
C ALA A 173 17.56 -21.41 11.06
N ALA A 174 17.45 -22.57 10.40
CA ALA A 174 16.95 -22.67 9.03
C ALA A 174 15.49 -22.22 8.90
N ILE A 175 14.63 -22.56 9.88
CA ILE A 175 13.24 -22.09 9.92
C ILE A 175 13.18 -20.57 10.08
N LEU A 176 13.96 -20.00 11.02
CA LEU A 176 14.07 -18.55 11.19
C LEU A 176 14.56 -17.85 9.92
N ALA A 177 15.55 -18.44 9.23
CA ALA A 177 16.06 -17.92 7.96
C ALA A 177 14.97 -17.89 6.88
N GLY A 178 14.15 -18.94 6.78
CA GLY A 178 12.99 -18.98 5.89
C GLY A 178 12.01 -17.83 6.15
N PHE A 179 11.62 -17.62 7.41
CA PHE A 179 10.71 -16.52 7.75
C PHE A 179 11.30 -15.12 7.57
N ILE A 180 12.62 -14.94 7.68
CA ILE A 180 13.28 -13.67 7.33
C ILE A 180 13.18 -13.41 5.82
N VAL A 181 13.36 -14.45 4.99
CA VAL A 181 13.23 -14.32 3.53
C VAL A 181 11.79 -14.02 3.12
N ASP A 182 10.82 -14.68 3.76
CA ASP A 182 9.41 -14.38 3.52
C ASP A 182 9.09 -12.93 3.91
N ASP A 183 9.48 -12.47 5.09
CA ASP A 183 9.27 -11.08 5.54
C ASP A 183 9.94 -10.04 4.62
N ASP A 184 11.13 -10.32 4.08
CA ASP A 184 11.77 -9.47 3.07
C ASP A 184 10.98 -9.44 1.74
N ARG A 185 10.36 -10.55 1.36
CA ARG A 185 9.53 -10.64 0.15
C ARG A 185 8.28 -9.79 0.31
N GLU A 186 7.55 -9.99 1.42
CA GLU A 186 6.32 -9.23 1.71
C GLU A 186 6.61 -7.72 1.77
N ALA A 187 7.75 -7.32 2.36
CA ALA A 187 8.17 -5.92 2.39
C ALA A 187 8.34 -5.31 0.99
N ARG A 188 8.89 -6.07 0.02
CA ARG A 188 9.02 -5.63 -1.38
C ARG A 188 7.67 -5.59 -2.09
N GLU A 189 6.82 -6.58 -1.87
CA GLU A 189 5.46 -6.63 -2.42
C GLU A 189 4.64 -5.41 -1.96
N LEU A 190 4.76 -5.04 -0.68
CA LEU A 190 4.13 -3.84 -0.14
C LEU A 190 4.72 -2.54 -0.73
N GLU A 191 6.04 -2.46 -0.93
CA GLU A 191 6.68 -1.32 -1.61
C GLU A 191 6.17 -1.15 -3.05
N ASP A 192 6.06 -2.25 -3.80
CA ASP A 192 5.53 -2.27 -5.16
C ASP A 192 4.05 -1.85 -5.18
N ALA A 193 3.25 -2.31 -4.22
CA ALA A 193 1.85 -1.91 -4.07
C ALA A 193 1.71 -0.41 -3.78
N TYR A 194 2.57 0.16 -2.92
CA TYR A 194 2.61 1.60 -2.68
C TYR A 194 2.99 2.39 -3.94
N ALA A 195 4.01 1.94 -4.67
CA ALA A 195 4.45 2.59 -5.91
C ALA A 195 3.36 2.54 -6.99
N LEU A 196 2.56 1.47 -7.04
CA LEU A 196 1.41 1.36 -7.94
C LEU A 196 0.27 2.32 -7.51
N ARG A 197 -0.06 2.37 -6.22
CA ARG A 197 -1.06 3.30 -5.69
C ARG A 197 -0.68 4.75 -5.96
N ASP A 198 0.58 5.13 -5.73
CA ASP A 198 1.03 6.51 -5.91
C ASP A 198 0.96 6.94 -7.38
N ARG A 199 1.28 6.04 -8.32
CA ARG A 199 1.05 6.26 -9.75
C ARG A 199 -0.43 6.41 -10.09
N ALA A 200 -1.30 5.58 -9.51
CA ALA A 200 -2.74 5.67 -9.73
C ALA A 200 -3.32 6.98 -9.17
N VAL A 201 -2.84 7.45 -8.02
CA VAL A 201 -3.21 8.75 -7.44
C VAL A 201 -2.75 9.90 -8.33
N ALA A 202 -1.54 9.84 -8.90
CA ALA A 202 -1.05 10.86 -9.83
C ALA A 202 -1.91 10.91 -11.10
N ALA A 203 -2.16 9.75 -11.72
CA ALA A 203 -3.03 9.64 -12.90
C ALA A 203 -4.45 10.12 -12.61
N TRP A 204 -4.99 9.82 -11.43
CA TRP A 204 -6.28 10.35 -10.97
C TRP A 204 -6.25 11.87 -10.84
N SER A 205 -5.19 12.46 -10.29
CA SER A 205 -5.08 13.91 -10.12
C SER A 205 -5.13 14.62 -11.48
N ASP A 206 -4.41 14.11 -12.47
CA ASP A 206 -4.40 14.66 -13.83
C ASP A 206 -5.78 14.51 -14.50
N ALA A 207 -6.40 13.33 -14.39
CA ALA A 207 -7.73 13.07 -14.92
C ALA A 207 -8.80 13.97 -14.27
N TYR A 208 -8.72 14.14 -12.94
CA TYR A 208 -9.64 15.00 -12.19
C TYR A 208 -9.49 16.46 -12.60
N GLN A 209 -8.27 17.00 -12.61
CA GLN A 209 -8.03 18.39 -12.99
C GLN A 209 -8.48 18.66 -14.44
N GLY A 210 -8.13 17.76 -15.37
CA GLY A 210 -8.51 17.87 -16.78
C GLY A 210 -10.02 17.82 -16.99
N ALA A 211 -10.70 16.82 -16.40
CA ALA A 211 -12.15 16.69 -16.53
C ALA A 211 -12.90 17.85 -15.86
N ALA A 212 -12.51 18.23 -14.63
CA ALA A 212 -13.14 19.30 -13.88
C ALA A 212 -12.97 20.67 -14.58
N ALA A 213 -11.78 20.99 -15.05
CA ALA A 213 -11.52 22.26 -15.78
C ALA A 213 -12.28 22.31 -17.11
N MET A 214 -12.34 21.20 -17.84
CA MET A 214 -13.12 21.12 -19.08
C MET A 214 -14.61 21.35 -18.81
N LEU A 215 -15.18 20.64 -17.82
CA LEU A 215 -16.58 20.78 -17.46
C LEU A 215 -16.91 22.18 -16.95
N GLU A 216 -16.06 22.77 -16.11
CA GLU A 216 -16.20 24.16 -15.68
C GLU A 216 -16.32 25.12 -16.88
N GLY A 217 -15.40 25.01 -17.84
CA GLY A 217 -15.40 25.86 -19.04
C GLY A 217 -16.67 25.71 -19.87
N LEU A 218 -17.10 24.47 -20.12
CA LEU A 218 -18.33 24.16 -20.86
C LEU A 218 -19.57 24.67 -20.12
N TYR A 219 -19.63 24.51 -18.80
CA TYR A 219 -20.76 24.94 -17.98
C TYR A 219 -20.88 26.46 -17.96
N ARG A 220 -19.76 27.19 -17.78
CA ARG A 220 -19.74 28.65 -17.88
C ARG A 220 -20.20 29.11 -19.26
N ARG A 221 -19.74 28.44 -20.32
CA ARG A 221 -20.11 28.78 -21.70
C ARG A 221 -21.60 28.59 -21.98
N ALA A 222 -22.21 27.57 -21.38
CA ALA A 222 -23.65 27.32 -21.44
C ALA A 222 -24.49 28.19 -20.48
N GLY A 223 -23.85 29.08 -19.70
CA GLY A 223 -24.54 29.95 -18.73
C GLY A 223 -24.82 29.33 -17.36
N TRP A 224 -24.38 28.09 -17.11
CA TRP A 224 -24.56 27.35 -15.86
C TRP A 224 -23.47 27.70 -14.84
N LYS A 225 -23.43 28.97 -14.40
CA LYS A 225 -22.35 29.51 -13.55
C LYS A 225 -22.25 28.83 -12.19
N GLU A 226 -23.38 28.57 -11.53
CA GLU A 226 -23.39 27.89 -10.22
C GLU A 226 -22.82 26.48 -10.33
N LEU A 227 -23.25 25.74 -11.35
CA LEU A 227 -22.76 24.38 -11.62
C LEU A 227 -21.26 24.39 -11.92
N ALA A 228 -20.79 25.38 -12.68
CA ALA A 228 -19.37 25.56 -12.99
C ALA A 228 -18.51 25.76 -11.73
N GLU A 229 -18.95 26.60 -10.79
CA GLU A 229 -18.21 26.80 -9.53
C GLU A 229 -18.16 25.52 -8.68
N LYS A 230 -19.22 24.70 -8.71
CA LYS A 230 -19.26 23.44 -7.96
C LYS A 230 -18.28 22.39 -8.50
N VAL A 231 -18.17 22.26 -9.83
CA VAL A 231 -17.23 21.31 -10.45
C VAL A 231 -15.81 21.83 -10.56
N ARG A 232 -15.58 23.14 -10.33
CA ARG A 232 -14.27 23.78 -10.42
C ARG A 232 -13.19 23.01 -9.64
N PRO A 233 -12.04 22.70 -10.26
CA PRO A 233 -10.93 22.08 -9.57
C PRO A 233 -10.29 23.10 -8.61
N THR A 234 -10.11 22.70 -7.35
CA THR A 234 -9.37 23.47 -6.36
C THR A 234 -8.22 22.62 -5.81
N LEU A 235 -7.14 23.28 -5.36
CA LEU A 235 -6.02 22.57 -4.73
C LEU A 235 -6.48 21.73 -3.52
N ARG A 236 -7.49 22.20 -2.79
CA ARG A 236 -8.08 21.49 -1.65
C ARG A 236 -8.80 20.21 -2.09
N LYS A 237 -9.61 20.26 -3.14
CA LYS A 237 -10.27 19.08 -3.73
C LYS A 237 -9.27 18.06 -4.27
N VAL A 238 -8.24 18.52 -4.99
CA VAL A 238 -7.16 17.65 -5.50
C VAL A 238 -6.43 16.95 -4.35
N ARG A 239 -6.13 17.67 -3.27
CA ARG A 239 -5.46 17.10 -2.09
C ARG A 239 -6.37 16.18 -1.27
N GLY A 240 -7.69 16.22 -1.46
CA GLY A 240 -8.65 15.47 -0.65
C GLY A 240 -8.96 16.15 0.69
N GLU A 241 -8.75 17.46 0.80
CA GLU A 241 -9.01 18.26 2.01
C GLU A 241 -10.46 18.75 2.10
N GLU A 242 -11.27 18.47 1.09
CA GLU A 242 -12.66 18.91 0.95
C GLU A 242 -13.55 17.70 0.69
N VAL A 243 -14.59 17.54 1.50
CA VAL A 243 -15.67 16.62 1.21
C VAL A 243 -16.56 17.38 0.24
N GLY A 244 -16.49 17.10 -1.06
CA GLY A 244 -17.21 17.89 -2.06
C GLY A 244 -18.68 18.11 -1.65
N ASP A 245 -19.19 19.33 -1.82
CA ASP A 245 -20.57 19.71 -1.48
C ASP A 245 -21.59 19.17 -2.50
N ASP A 246 -22.88 19.09 -2.15
CA ASP A 246 -23.91 18.59 -3.07
C ASP A 246 -24.11 19.52 -4.27
N ILE A 247 -24.11 18.93 -5.47
CA ILE A 247 -24.19 19.64 -6.74
C ILE A 247 -25.66 19.76 -7.17
N GLU A 248 -26.40 20.67 -6.53
CA GLU A 248 -27.65 21.22 -7.07
C GLU A 248 -27.37 22.54 -7.79
N GLY A 249 -27.77 22.69 -9.05
CA GLY A 249 -27.63 23.94 -9.79
C GLY A 249 -28.94 24.30 -10.48
N ALA A 250 -29.37 25.55 -10.34
CA ALA A 250 -30.53 26.04 -11.07
C ALA A 250 -30.18 26.26 -12.56
N PRO A 251 -31.08 25.91 -13.50
CA PRO A 251 -30.89 26.29 -14.89
C PRO A 251 -30.88 27.82 -15.03
N PRO A 252 -30.19 28.38 -16.03
CA PRO A 252 -30.17 29.82 -16.26
C PRO A 252 -31.60 30.36 -16.46
N GLU A 253 -31.87 31.55 -15.89
CA GLU A 253 -33.15 32.24 -16.08
C GLU A 253 -33.33 32.63 -17.56
N GLY A 254 -34.39 32.13 -18.19
CA GLY A 254 -34.85 32.57 -19.52
C GLY A 254 -34.36 31.76 -20.73
N GLY A 255 -34.35 30.43 -20.65
CA GLY A 255 -34.23 29.53 -21.82
C GLY A 255 -35.58 29.14 -22.41
#